data_AF-A0A5Q4GJ56-F1
#
_entry.id   AF-A0A5Q4GJ56-F1
#
_cell.length_a   1.000
_cell.length_b   1.000
_cell.length_c   1.000
_cell.angle_alpha   90.00
_cell.angle_beta   90.00
_cell.angle_gamma   90.00
#
_symmetry.space_group_name_H-M   'P 1'
#
loop_
_entity.id
_entity.type
_entity.pdbx_description
1 polymer ?
#
loop_
_entity_poly.entity_id
_entity_poly.type
_entity_poly.pdbx_seq_one_letter_code
_entity_poly.pdbx_strand_id
1 'polypeptide(L)'
;MTTAPGVRRVLVVVGVVAALALVAVVALFALLRFSPLWGALDMFDDARRAEAFRTMDTTFPAHRVAAGDDPWPFALDERPLPTVYAFAGEERSTAAFLEATETTGLLVARGGVITHESYRRGYDAGSRIASFSVA
;
A
#
# COMPACT_ATOMS: atom_id res chain seq x y z
N MET A 1 9.83 3.00 57.83
CA MET A 1 11.20 2.79 57.32
C MET A 1 11.60 4.00 56.48
N THR A 2 12.33 4.94 57.07
CA THR A 2 12.87 6.13 56.40
C THR A 2 14.09 5.72 55.57
N THR A 3 13.98 5.79 54.25
CA THR A 3 15.10 5.53 53.35
C THR A 3 16.25 6.49 53.63
N ALA A 4 17.48 5.97 53.74
CA ALA A 4 18.67 6.76 53.97
C ALA A 4 18.81 7.86 52.90
N PRO A 5 19.28 9.08 53.25
CA PRO A 5 19.25 10.25 52.36
C PRO A 5 19.97 10.04 51.00
N GLY A 6 20.93 9.13 50.92
CA GLY A 6 21.59 8.73 49.66
C GLY A 6 20.69 7.92 48.73
N VAL A 7 19.86 7.02 49.26
CA VAL A 7 18.97 6.14 48.47
C VAL A 7 17.87 6.96 47.79
N ARG A 8 17.29 7.95 48.47
CA ARG A 8 16.29 8.85 47.90
C ARG A 8 16.84 9.67 46.73
N ARG A 9 18.08 10.17 46.82
CA ARG A 9 18.73 10.90 45.71
C ARG A 9 18.97 10.00 44.50
N VAL A 10 19.45 8.78 44.71
CA VAL A 10 19.65 7.80 43.62
C VAL A 10 18.33 7.46 42.93
N LEU A 11 17.26 7.20 43.68
CA LEU A 11 15.94 6.91 43.11
C LEU A 11 15.38 8.09 42.30
N VAL A 12 15.56 9.33 42.76
CA VAL A 12 15.15 10.53 42.01
C VAL A 12 15.95 10.64 40.72
N VAL A 13 17.27 10.45 40.75
CA VAL A 13 18.11 10.51 39.54
C VAL A 13 17.71 9.43 38.55
N VAL A 14 17.49 8.19 38.99
CA VAL A 14 17.03 7.09 38.13
C VAL A 14 15.66 7.40 37.52
N GLY A 15 14.72 7.91 38.31
CA GLY A 15 13.40 8.30 37.82
C GLY A 15 13.48 9.42 36.76
N VAL A 16 14.34 10.41 36.98
CA VAL A 16 14.58 11.50 36.00
C VAL A 16 15.20 10.95 34.72
N VAL A 17 16.21 10.09 34.81
CA VAL A 17 16.84 9.47 33.63
C VAL A 17 15.84 8.62 32.85
N ALA A 18 15.03 7.81 33.54
CA ALA A 18 13.98 7.01 32.89
C ALA A 18 12.92 7.89 32.20
N ALA A 19 12.50 8.98 32.84
CA ALA A 19 11.56 9.93 32.24
C ALA A 19 12.16 10.62 31.00
N LEU A 20 13.42 11.05 31.06
CA LEU A 20 14.11 11.65 29.91
C LEU A 20 14.29 10.65 28.76
N ALA A 21 14.63 9.39 29.07
CA ALA A 21 14.71 8.33 28.07
C ALA A 21 13.35 8.09 27.41
N LEU A 22 12.26 8.05 28.18
CA LEU A 22 10.91 7.91 27.63
C LEU A 22 10.55 9.08 26.71
N VAL A 23 10.82 10.32 27.13
CA VAL A 23 10.59 11.51 26.30
C VAL A 23 11.41 11.43 25.00
N ALA A 24 12.68 11.02 25.08
CA ALA A 24 13.51 10.85 23.90
C ALA A 24 12.97 9.78 22.93
N VAL A 25 12.49 8.64 23.45
CA VAL A 25 11.87 7.59 22.63
C VAL A 25 10.60 8.09 21.97
N VAL A 26 9.72 8.77 22.72
CA VAL A 26 8.48 9.34 22.18
C VAL A 26 8.77 10.40 21.12
N ALA A 27 9.75 11.28 21.37
CA ALA A 27 10.18 12.28 20.40
C ALA A 27 10.74 11.64 19.12
N LEU A 28 11.61 10.63 19.25
CA LEU A 28 12.14 9.89 18.11
C LEU A 28 11.03 9.19 17.31
N PHE A 29 10.09 8.53 18.01
CA PHE A 29 8.94 7.91 17.37
C PHE A 29 8.10 8.93 16.60
N ALA A 30 7.80 10.08 17.21
CA ALA A 30 7.05 11.15 16.54
C ALA A 30 7.80 11.69 15.30
N LEU A 31 9.11 11.90 15.41
CA LEU A 31 9.95 12.33 14.29
C LEU A 31 9.91 11.33 13.13
N LEU A 32 10.00 10.04 13.41
CA LEU A 32 9.86 8.99 12.40
C LEU A 32 8.44 8.96 11.83
N ARG A 33 7.42 9.00 12.69
CA ARG A 33 6.00 8.86 12.33
C ARG A 33 5.49 9.95 11.39
N PHE A 34 6.00 11.18 11.56
CA PHE A 34 5.64 12.34 10.74
C PHE A 34 6.68 12.65 9.65
N SER A 35 7.72 11.83 9.52
CA SER A 35 8.67 11.96 8.42
C SER A 35 8.09 11.43 7.10
N PRO A 36 8.56 11.91 5.94
CA PRO A 36 8.22 11.33 4.64
C PRO A 36 8.59 9.84 4.51
N LEU A 37 9.55 9.37 5.31
CA LEU A 37 10.00 7.97 5.32
C LEU A 37 8.92 7.02 5.86
N TRP A 38 7.96 7.51 6.64
CA TRP A 38 6.93 6.66 7.22
C TRP A 38 6.08 5.98 6.15
N GLY A 39 5.79 6.68 5.05
CA GLY A 39 5.03 6.11 3.93
C GLY A 39 5.72 4.89 3.30
N ALA A 40 7.05 4.82 3.34
CA ALA A 40 7.79 3.65 2.88
C ALA A 40 7.71 2.48 3.87
N LEU A 41 7.60 2.76 5.17
CA LEU A 41 7.52 1.75 6.23
C LEU A 41 6.13 1.12 6.34
N ASP A 42 5.06 1.91 6.14
CA ASP A 42 3.67 1.45 6.27
C ASP A 42 2.98 1.14 4.95
N MET A 43 3.68 1.26 3.81
CA MET A 43 3.18 0.98 2.46
C MET A 43 2.57 -0.42 2.29
N PHE A 44 3.00 -1.41 3.08
CA PHE A 44 2.48 -2.78 3.00
C PHE A 44 1.36 -3.08 4.01
N ASP A 45 0.98 -2.12 4.85
CA ASP A 45 -0.18 -2.25 5.73
C ASP A 45 -1.45 -2.45 4.89
N ASP A 46 -2.21 -3.51 5.17
CA ASP A 46 -3.41 -3.88 4.39
C ASP A 46 -4.41 -2.73 4.24
N ALA A 47 -4.54 -1.87 5.26
CA ALA A 47 -5.49 -0.76 5.21
C ALA A 47 -5.08 0.35 4.23
N ARG A 48 -3.81 0.42 3.84
CA ARG A 48 -3.23 1.51 3.03
C ARG A 48 -2.58 1.02 1.74
N ARG A 49 -2.28 -0.27 1.63
CA ARG A 49 -1.46 -0.86 0.56
C ARG A 49 -1.93 -0.51 -0.85
N ALA A 50 -3.23 -0.60 -1.12
CA ALA A 50 -3.78 -0.23 -2.42
C ALA A 50 -3.49 1.23 -2.77
N GLU A 51 -3.70 2.16 -1.84
CA GLU A 51 -3.42 3.59 -2.06
C GLU A 51 -1.91 3.86 -2.14
N ALA A 52 -1.13 3.27 -1.24
CA ALA A 52 0.32 3.44 -1.21
C ALA A 52 0.98 3.01 -2.52
N PHE A 53 0.51 1.90 -3.12
CA PHE A 53 1.00 1.45 -4.43
C PHE A 53 0.49 2.32 -5.59
N ARG A 54 -0.74 2.87 -5.50
CA ARG A 54 -1.31 3.77 -6.51
C ARG A 54 -0.60 5.13 -6.59
N THR A 55 -0.08 5.61 -5.46
CA THR A 55 0.60 6.91 -5.32
C THR A 55 2.08 6.76 -4.96
N MET A 56 2.71 5.65 -5.35
CA MET A 56 4.08 5.32 -4.95
C MET A 56 5.11 6.37 -5.39
N ASP A 57 4.83 7.08 -6.48
CA ASP A 57 5.62 8.21 -7.01
C ASP A 57 5.62 9.45 -6.12
N THR A 58 4.69 9.54 -5.16
CA THR A 58 4.65 10.61 -4.16
C THR A 58 5.50 10.29 -2.92
N THR A 59 5.81 9.00 -2.70
CA THR A 59 6.58 8.51 -1.54
C THR A 59 8.06 8.36 -1.88
N PHE A 60 8.36 7.87 -3.09
CA PHE A 60 9.74 7.61 -3.53
C PHE A 60 10.16 8.55 -4.66
N PRO A 61 11.46 8.87 -4.79
CA PRO A 61 11.97 9.54 -5.97
C PRO A 61 11.59 8.75 -7.23
N ALA A 62 10.94 9.42 -8.17
CA ALA A 62 10.47 8.81 -9.41
C ALA A 62 10.84 9.67 -10.61
N HIS A 63 11.04 9.01 -11.76
CA HIS A 63 11.18 9.66 -13.05
C HIS A 63 9.94 9.41 -13.89
N ARG A 64 9.40 10.47 -14.47
CA ARG A 64 8.24 10.35 -15.37
C ARG A 64 8.67 9.76 -16.70
N VAL A 65 8.08 8.62 -17.05
CA VAL A 65 8.09 8.11 -18.43
C VAL A 65 6.87 8.69 -19.14
N ALA A 66 7.09 9.54 -20.14
CA ALA A 66 6.00 10.16 -20.90
C ALA A 66 5.40 9.17 -21.89
N ALA A 67 4.08 9.26 -22.11
CA ALA A 67 3.44 8.59 -23.24
C ALA A 67 3.92 9.23 -24.55
N GLY A 68 3.86 8.47 -25.65
CA GLY A 68 4.10 9.02 -26.99
C GLY A 68 3.00 9.99 -27.43
N ASP A 69 3.29 10.80 -28.44
CA ASP A 69 2.39 11.86 -28.92
C ASP A 69 1.11 11.32 -29.59
N ASP A 70 1.17 10.12 -30.18
CA ASP A 70 0.05 9.48 -30.88
C ASP A 70 -0.13 8.02 -30.43
N PRO A 71 -0.82 7.76 -29.31
CA PRO A 71 -1.07 6.41 -28.82
C PRO A 71 -2.16 5.72 -29.66
N TRP A 72 -1.94 4.44 -29.98
CA TRP A 72 -2.95 3.62 -30.63
C TRP A 72 -4.08 3.25 -29.65
N PRO A 73 -5.34 3.67 -29.88
CA PRO A 73 -6.44 3.37 -28.98
C PRO A 73 -6.94 1.93 -29.18
N PHE A 74 -7.25 1.25 -28.09
CA PHE A 74 -7.99 -0.01 -28.15
C PHE A 74 -9.46 0.25 -28.50
N ALA A 75 -10.04 -0.60 -29.35
CA ALA A 75 -11.49 -0.66 -29.48
C ALA A 75 -12.10 -1.31 -28.22
N LEU A 76 -13.36 -0.99 -27.90
CA LEU A 76 -14.09 -1.55 -26.76
C LEU A 76 -15.25 -2.42 -27.25
N ASP A 77 -15.36 -3.63 -26.70
CA ASP A 77 -16.50 -4.55 -26.86
C ASP A 77 -16.75 -5.24 -25.52
N GLU A 78 -17.20 -4.46 -24.53
CA GLU A 78 -17.34 -4.90 -23.15
C GLU A 78 -18.31 -6.05 -22.98
N ARG A 79 -17.86 -7.06 -22.24
CA ARG A 79 -18.61 -8.26 -21.89
C ARG A 79 -18.46 -8.52 -20.39
N PRO A 80 -19.49 -9.09 -19.74
CA PRO A 80 -19.38 -9.51 -18.35
C PRO A 80 -18.35 -10.63 -18.23
N LEU A 81 -17.58 -10.64 -17.14
CA LEU A 81 -16.79 -11.81 -16.77
C LEU A 81 -17.70 -13.00 -16.50
N PRO A 82 -17.23 -14.23 -16.72
CA PRO A 82 -17.89 -15.43 -16.22
C PRO A 82 -18.13 -15.31 -14.71
N THR A 83 -19.30 -15.70 -14.24
CA THR A 83 -19.60 -15.73 -12.80
C THR A 83 -18.77 -16.78 -12.06
N VAL A 84 -18.42 -17.87 -12.75
CA VAL A 84 -17.59 -18.97 -12.26
C VAL A 84 -16.53 -19.37 -13.29
N TYR A 85 -15.47 -20.01 -12.82
CA TYR A 85 -14.42 -20.62 -13.63
C TYR A 85 -14.02 -21.99 -13.08
N ALA A 86 -13.58 -22.89 -13.96
CA ALA A 86 -13.09 -24.21 -13.57
C ALA A 86 -11.58 -24.15 -13.28
N PHE A 87 -11.15 -24.64 -12.12
CA PHE A 87 -9.74 -24.77 -11.76
C PHE A 87 -9.53 -26.00 -10.87
N ALA A 88 -8.55 -26.83 -11.23
CA ALA A 88 -8.23 -28.06 -10.50
C ALA A 88 -9.43 -29.01 -10.27
N GLY A 89 -10.36 -29.07 -11.24
CA GLY A 89 -11.57 -29.92 -11.15
C GLY A 89 -12.72 -29.32 -10.35
N GLU A 90 -12.59 -28.10 -9.85
CA GLU A 90 -13.62 -27.39 -9.07
C GLU A 90 -14.13 -26.16 -9.82
N GLU A 91 -15.42 -25.85 -9.67
CA GLU A 91 -15.98 -24.54 -10.05
C GLU A 91 -15.75 -23.52 -8.93
N ARG A 92 -15.20 -22.35 -9.28
CA ARG A 92 -14.85 -21.27 -8.35
C ARG A 92 -15.49 -19.96 -8.77
N SER A 93 -15.88 -19.13 -7.81
CA SER A 93 -16.45 -17.81 -8.07
C SER A 93 -15.38 -16.82 -8.54
N THR A 94 -15.60 -16.19 -9.70
CA THR A 94 -14.72 -15.14 -10.22
C THR A 94 -14.71 -13.93 -9.29
N ALA A 95 -15.88 -13.53 -8.75
CA ALA A 95 -15.98 -12.41 -7.84
C ALA A 95 -15.21 -12.67 -6.53
N ALA A 96 -15.31 -13.88 -5.99
CA ALA A 96 -14.58 -14.27 -4.78
C ALA A 96 -13.06 -14.30 -5.01
N PHE A 97 -12.61 -14.75 -6.20
CA PHE A 97 -11.20 -14.73 -6.57
C PHE A 97 -10.64 -13.29 -6.62
N LEU A 98 -11.35 -12.38 -7.29
CA LEU A 98 -10.91 -10.98 -7.39
C LEU A 98 -10.86 -10.29 -6.02
N GLU A 99 -11.77 -10.65 -5.11
CA GLU A 99 -11.73 -10.14 -3.74
C GLU A 99 -10.57 -10.74 -2.93
N ALA A 100 -10.40 -12.06 -2.97
CA ALA A 100 -9.36 -12.76 -2.21
C ALA A 100 -7.94 -12.42 -2.65
N THR A 101 -7.77 -12.02 -3.92
CA THR A 101 -6.47 -11.55 -4.47
C THR A 101 -6.30 -10.04 -4.36
N GLU A 102 -7.27 -9.34 -3.77
CA GLU A 102 -7.26 -7.89 -3.63
C GLU A 102 -7.04 -7.16 -4.97
N THR A 103 -7.63 -7.70 -6.04
CA THR A 103 -7.43 -7.18 -7.40
C THR A 103 -7.84 -5.71 -7.46
N THR A 104 -6.91 -4.85 -7.90
CA THR A 104 -7.12 -3.40 -8.06
C THR A 104 -7.67 -3.03 -9.44
N GLY A 105 -7.26 -3.76 -10.48
CA GLY A 105 -7.77 -3.62 -11.83
C GLY A 105 -7.59 -4.91 -12.63
N LEU A 106 -8.54 -5.20 -13.53
CA LEU A 106 -8.47 -6.32 -14.45
C LEU A 106 -8.91 -5.86 -15.84
N LEU A 107 -8.05 -6.08 -16.83
CA LEU A 107 -8.31 -5.81 -18.24
C LEU A 107 -8.08 -7.09 -19.05
N VAL A 108 -9.03 -7.42 -19.94
CA VAL A 108 -8.94 -8.55 -20.87
C VAL A 108 -9.10 -8.03 -22.28
N ALA A 109 -8.05 -8.16 -23.09
CA ALA A 109 -8.07 -7.81 -24.51
C ALA A 109 -7.93 -9.04 -25.41
N ARG A 110 -8.62 -9.03 -26.54
CA ARG A 110 -8.54 -10.05 -27.58
C ARG A 110 -8.56 -9.38 -28.95
N GLY A 111 -7.54 -9.64 -29.76
CA GLY A 111 -7.48 -9.15 -31.15
C GLY A 111 -7.50 -7.61 -31.27
N GLY A 112 -6.86 -6.90 -30.33
CA GLY A 112 -6.84 -5.43 -30.34
C GLY A 112 -8.12 -4.77 -29.79
N VAL A 113 -9.03 -5.55 -29.24
CA VAL A 113 -10.28 -5.07 -28.61
C VAL A 113 -10.25 -5.41 -27.13
N ILE A 114 -10.51 -4.44 -26.27
CA ILE A 114 -10.75 -4.67 -24.84
C ILE A 114 -12.16 -5.26 -24.72
N THR A 115 -12.22 -6.47 -24.19
CA THR A 115 -13.48 -7.21 -23.96
C THR A 115 -13.97 -7.12 -22.52
N HIS A 116 -13.11 -6.73 -21.59
CA HIS A 116 -13.48 -6.48 -20.20
C HIS A 116 -12.48 -5.53 -19.57
N GLU A 117 -12.96 -4.56 -18.79
CA GLU A 117 -12.15 -3.67 -17.99
C GLU A 117 -12.92 -3.34 -16.71
N SER A 118 -12.31 -3.54 -15.55
CA SER A 118 -12.90 -3.14 -14.27
C SER A 118 -11.84 -2.78 -13.26
N TYR A 119 -12.19 -1.84 -12.37
CA TYR A 119 -11.33 -1.32 -11.33
C TYR A 119 -11.99 -1.42 -9.96
N ARG A 120 -11.17 -1.52 -8.91
CA ARG A 120 -11.59 -1.69 -7.52
C ARG A 120 -10.63 -0.95 -6.61
N ARG A 121 -10.98 -0.87 -5.31
CA ARG A 121 -10.08 -0.36 -4.26
C ARG A 121 -9.53 1.04 -4.55
N GLY A 122 -10.38 1.90 -5.14
CA GLY A 122 -10.04 3.30 -5.47
C GLY A 122 -9.25 3.50 -6.77
N TYR A 123 -8.97 2.43 -7.51
CA TYR A 123 -8.37 2.53 -8.85
C TYR A 123 -9.43 2.89 -9.89
N ASP A 124 -8.95 3.50 -10.98
CA ASP A 124 -9.68 3.82 -12.19
C ASP A 124 -8.75 3.70 -13.41
N ALA A 125 -9.28 3.96 -14.61
CA ALA A 125 -8.53 3.91 -15.87
C ALA A 125 -7.35 4.89 -15.96
N GLY A 126 -7.32 5.94 -15.13
CA GLY A 126 -6.24 6.92 -15.08
C GLY A 126 -5.17 6.60 -14.03
N SER A 127 -5.41 5.58 -13.21
CA SER A 127 -4.54 5.24 -12.07
C SER A 127 -3.24 4.59 -12.53
N ARG A 128 -2.14 4.93 -11.86
CA ARG A 128 -0.85 4.24 -12.04
C ARG A 128 -0.84 2.97 -11.20
N ILE A 129 -0.37 1.87 -11.77
CA ILE A 129 -0.25 0.58 -11.08
C ILE A 129 1.24 0.26 -10.92
N ALA A 130 1.66 -0.01 -9.68
CA ALA A 130 2.99 -0.52 -9.41
C ALA A 130 3.15 -1.90 -10.08
N SER A 131 3.99 -1.99 -11.10
CA SER A 131 4.21 -3.22 -11.89
C SER A 131 5.11 -4.23 -11.17
N PHE A 132 5.88 -3.78 -10.16
CA PHE A 132 6.91 -4.58 -9.50
C PHE A 132 7.79 -5.30 -10.53
N SER A 133 8.00 -6.61 -10.37
CA SER A 133 8.87 -7.44 -11.23
C SER A 133 8.33 -7.69 -12.65
N VAL A 134 7.21 -7.08 -13.05
CA VAL A 134 6.78 -7.07 -14.46
C VAL A 134 7.58 -6.06 -15.28
N ALA A 135 8.15 -5.03 -14.63
CA ALA A 135 9.04 -4.06 -15.27
C ALA A 135 10.42 -4.64 -15.62
#